data_AF-A0A9P7ZJD4-F1
#
_entry.id   AF-A0A9P7ZJD4-F1
#
_cell.length_a   1.000
_cell.length_b   1.000
_cell.length_c   1.000
_cell.angle_alpha   90.00
_cell.angle_beta   90.00
_cell.angle_gamma   90.00
#
_symmetry.space_group_name_H-M   'P 1'
#
loop_
_entity.id
_entity.type
_entity.pdbx_description
1 polymer ?
#
loop_
_entity_poly.entity_id
_entity_poly.type
_entity_poly.pdbx_seq_one_letter_code
_entity_poly.pdbx_strand_id
1 'polypeptide(L)'
;MSSLLPEKAVHSHANGSFSQSAKVNKSVAPALDLSIGEAEDDSDIRAKYRPFILDHEDTASDWVSELELDTVIDLAQANLEMTGSRLKILVLYGSQRQRSYSKLAAFKAARILYRLGCDARVYNPSQLPIRDSVSTDHPAVQELRELSLWSDAHIDWIPLSTGSVNGGSQSFNTVNSLRILGRWIRIIPTAFNGKARLLLSGNRDRLVDCMEELVKYTILMRPHHALFGDRYSERKESAAKAVKNFSNNAVN
;
A
#
# COMPACT_ATOMS: atom_id res chain seq x y z
N MET A 1 -2.20 -80.65 -23.88
CA MET A 1 -1.02 -80.65 -22.99
C MET A 1 0.12 -79.96 -23.73
N SER A 2 0.76 -78.97 -23.08
CA SER A 2 1.95 -78.22 -23.53
C SER A 2 1.71 -77.23 -24.68
N SER A 3 2.18 -75.97 -24.68
CA SER A 3 2.93 -75.15 -23.72
C SER A 3 3.00 -73.71 -24.26
N LEU A 4 3.07 -72.76 -23.32
CA LEU A 4 3.26 -71.31 -23.50
C LEU A 4 4.54 -70.93 -24.26
N LEU A 5 4.50 -69.81 -25.00
CA LEU A 5 5.16 -68.52 -24.66
C LEU A 5 4.85 -67.44 -25.75
N PRO A 6 4.67 -66.15 -25.39
CA PRO A 6 4.31 -65.08 -26.33
C PRO A 6 5.52 -64.24 -26.79
N GLU A 7 5.45 -63.74 -28.03
CA GLU A 7 6.43 -62.83 -28.62
C GLU A 7 6.15 -61.35 -28.27
N LYS A 8 7.21 -60.55 -28.28
CA LYS A 8 7.41 -59.30 -27.55
C LYS A 8 6.54 -58.12 -27.99
N ALA A 9 6.11 -57.34 -27.01
CA ALA A 9 5.49 -56.02 -27.18
C ALA A 9 6.50 -54.98 -27.70
N VAL A 10 6.12 -54.29 -28.78
CA VAL A 10 6.77 -53.07 -29.27
C VAL A 10 6.05 -51.88 -28.63
N HIS A 11 6.76 -51.10 -27.82
CA HIS A 11 6.28 -49.83 -27.30
C HIS A 11 6.16 -48.80 -28.44
N SER A 12 4.92 -48.44 -28.80
CA SER A 12 4.63 -47.24 -29.60
C SER A 12 4.31 -46.08 -28.67
N HIS A 13 5.12 -45.02 -28.76
CA HIS A 13 4.86 -43.74 -28.11
C HIS A 13 3.62 -43.09 -28.72
N ALA A 14 2.57 -42.90 -27.90
CA ALA A 14 1.42 -42.09 -28.26
C ALA A 14 1.80 -40.60 -28.18
N ASN A 15 1.95 -39.96 -29.34
CA ASN A 15 1.96 -38.51 -29.47
C ASN A 15 0.53 -37.99 -29.23
N GLY A 16 0.26 -37.54 -28.01
CA GLY A 16 -0.93 -36.76 -27.69
C GLY A 16 -0.83 -35.38 -28.34
N SER A 17 -1.77 -35.07 -29.25
CA SER A 17 -1.91 -33.76 -29.85
C SER A 17 -2.27 -32.73 -28.77
N PHE A 18 -1.41 -31.72 -28.61
CA PHE A 18 -1.73 -30.50 -27.88
C PHE A 18 -2.91 -29.82 -28.60
N SER A 19 -4.09 -29.84 -28.00
CA SER A 19 -5.19 -28.98 -28.42
C SER A 19 -4.82 -27.54 -28.09
N GLN A 20 -4.66 -26.72 -29.14
CA GLN A 20 -4.61 -25.27 -28.99
C GLN A 20 -5.94 -24.82 -28.38
N SER A 21 -5.92 -24.43 -27.11
CA SER A 21 -7.06 -23.75 -26.49
C SER A 21 -7.37 -22.49 -27.27
N ALA A 22 -8.58 -22.43 -27.81
CA ALA A 22 -9.12 -21.28 -28.51
C ALA A 22 -9.05 -20.04 -27.60
N LYS A 23 -8.41 -18.97 -28.11
CA LYS A 23 -8.45 -17.65 -27.48
C LYS A 23 -9.90 -17.17 -27.49
N VAL A 24 -10.54 -17.20 -26.33
CA VAL A 24 -11.83 -16.54 -26.11
C VAL A 24 -11.59 -15.04 -26.21
N ASN A 25 -12.08 -14.41 -27.27
CA ASN A 25 -12.19 -12.96 -27.35
C ASN A 25 -13.23 -12.51 -26.30
N LYS A 26 -12.78 -12.23 -25.07
CA LYS A 26 -13.58 -11.49 -24.12
C LYS A 26 -13.76 -10.08 -24.65
N SER A 27 -15.01 -9.67 -24.90
CA SER A 27 -15.36 -8.25 -24.97
C SER A 27 -14.89 -7.62 -23.65
N VAL A 28 -13.91 -6.72 -23.74
CA VAL A 28 -13.35 -6.04 -22.57
C VAL A 28 -14.43 -5.11 -22.04
N ALA A 29 -15.15 -5.57 -21.01
CA ALA A 29 -15.91 -4.65 -20.16
C ALA A 29 -14.93 -3.58 -19.65
N PRO A 30 -15.36 -2.32 -19.48
CA PRO A 30 -14.48 -1.29 -18.95
C PRO A 30 -13.89 -1.79 -17.62
N ALA A 31 -12.56 -1.72 -17.50
CA ALA A 31 -11.88 -2.19 -16.31
C ALA A 31 -12.47 -1.50 -15.09
N LEU A 32 -12.78 -2.26 -14.03
CA LEU A 32 -13.36 -1.69 -12.83
C LEU A 32 -12.40 -0.60 -12.27
N ASP A 33 -13.00 0.50 -11.81
CA ASP A 33 -12.32 1.61 -11.18
C ASP A 33 -13.17 2.07 -9.99
N LEU A 34 -12.59 2.00 -8.80
CA LEU A 34 -13.25 2.39 -7.55
C LEU A 34 -12.74 3.75 -7.03
N SER A 35 -12.03 4.50 -7.87
CA SER A 35 -11.50 5.82 -7.55
C SER A 35 -12.60 6.81 -7.12
N ILE A 36 -12.22 7.78 -6.28
CA ILE A 36 -13.15 8.81 -5.80
C ILE A 36 -13.39 9.80 -6.95
N GLY A 37 -14.64 9.94 -7.38
CA GLY A 37 -15.01 10.90 -8.42
C GLY A 37 -14.83 12.35 -7.95
N GLU A 38 -14.59 13.28 -8.87
CA GLU A 38 -14.36 14.69 -8.51
C GLU A 38 -15.53 15.31 -7.72
N ALA A 39 -16.76 14.92 -8.01
CA ALA A 39 -17.94 15.40 -7.30
C ALA A 39 -18.10 14.84 -5.88
N GLU A 40 -17.50 13.68 -5.59
CA GLU A 40 -17.53 13.02 -4.27
C GLU A 40 -16.33 13.40 -3.41
N ASP A 41 -15.34 14.05 -4.01
CA ASP A 41 -14.05 14.30 -3.39
C ASP A 41 -13.96 15.71 -2.81
N ASP A 42 -13.57 15.82 -1.55
CA ASP A 42 -13.34 17.11 -0.91
C ASP A 42 -12.23 17.88 -1.66
N SER A 43 -12.54 19.11 -2.09
CA SER A 43 -11.66 19.89 -2.96
C SER A 43 -10.32 20.21 -2.31
N ASP A 44 -10.31 20.47 -1.01
CA ASP A 44 -9.10 20.82 -0.27
C ASP A 44 -8.22 19.58 -0.06
N ILE A 45 -8.83 18.44 0.28
CA ILE A 45 -8.12 17.16 0.39
C ILE A 45 -7.56 16.74 -0.98
N ARG A 46 -8.35 16.86 -2.05
CA ARG A 46 -7.94 16.51 -3.41
C ARG A 46 -6.74 17.34 -3.86
N ALA A 47 -6.83 18.67 -3.71
CA ALA A 47 -5.77 19.59 -4.09
C ALA A 47 -4.50 19.38 -3.26
N LYS A 48 -4.63 19.19 -1.94
CA LYS A 48 -3.50 19.10 -1.02
C LYS A 48 -2.80 17.74 -1.04
N TYR A 49 -3.57 16.66 -1.03
CA TYR A 49 -3.06 15.31 -0.78
C TYR A 49 -3.08 14.37 -1.98
N ARG A 50 -3.73 14.76 -3.10
CA ARG A 50 -3.80 13.92 -4.30
C ARG A 50 -3.13 14.52 -5.54
N PRO A 51 -1.87 15.02 -5.44
CA PRO A 51 -1.13 15.53 -6.61
C PRO A 51 -0.71 14.42 -7.60
N PHE A 52 -1.08 13.17 -7.32
CA PHE A 52 -0.84 12.01 -8.17
C PHE A 52 -1.97 11.74 -9.16
N ILE A 53 -3.13 12.38 -8.98
CA ILE A 53 -4.24 12.33 -9.93
C ILE A 53 -3.81 13.08 -11.19
N LEU A 54 -3.94 12.42 -12.32
CA LEU A 54 -3.56 12.95 -13.63
C LEU A 54 -4.78 13.63 -14.25
N ASP A 55 -4.54 14.55 -15.18
CA ASP A 55 -5.61 15.05 -16.05
C ASP A 55 -6.10 13.95 -17.00
N HIS A 56 -7.18 14.23 -17.74
CA HIS A 56 -7.81 13.24 -18.62
C HIS A 56 -6.86 12.73 -19.73
N GLU A 57 -6.01 13.60 -20.28
CA GLU A 57 -5.08 13.23 -21.36
C GLU A 57 -3.97 12.32 -20.85
N ASP A 58 -3.37 12.64 -19.70
CA ASP A 58 -2.31 11.84 -19.12
C ASP A 58 -2.84 10.51 -18.57
N THR A 59 -4.07 10.47 -18.05
CA THR A 59 -4.73 9.26 -17.56
C THR A 59 -4.90 8.21 -18.65
N ALA A 60 -5.30 8.62 -19.86
CA ALA A 60 -5.47 7.71 -21.00
C ALA A 60 -4.17 7.01 -21.43
N SER A 61 -3.01 7.61 -21.10
CA SER A 61 -1.69 7.03 -21.39
C SER A 61 -1.02 6.37 -20.18
N ASP A 62 -1.71 6.35 -19.03
CA ASP A 62 -1.18 5.83 -17.79
C ASP A 62 -1.44 4.34 -17.65
N TRP A 63 -0.36 3.57 -17.60
CA TRP A 63 -0.40 2.12 -17.52
C TRP A 63 -1.15 1.56 -16.29
N VAL A 64 -1.38 2.37 -15.26
CA VAL A 64 -2.19 1.97 -14.09
C VAL A 64 -3.64 1.73 -14.49
N SER A 65 -4.16 2.43 -15.50
CA SER A 65 -5.52 2.22 -16.03
C SER A 65 -5.68 0.87 -16.73
N GLU A 66 -4.58 0.30 -17.24
CA GLU A 66 -4.56 -0.98 -17.95
C GLU A 66 -4.40 -2.20 -17.03
N LEU A 67 -4.19 -2.00 -15.72
CA LEU A 67 -4.01 -3.13 -14.79
C LEU A 67 -5.31 -3.92 -14.62
N GLU A 68 -5.20 -5.25 -14.57
CA GLU A 68 -6.28 -6.14 -14.16
C GLU A 68 -6.26 -6.23 -12.62
N LEU A 69 -7.21 -5.55 -11.97
CA LEU A 69 -7.28 -5.45 -10.50
C LEU A 69 -8.63 -5.93 -9.95
N ASP A 70 -9.46 -6.56 -10.79
CA ASP A 70 -10.88 -6.80 -10.54
C ASP A 70 -11.13 -7.53 -9.21
N THR A 71 -10.35 -8.58 -8.92
CA THR A 71 -10.49 -9.35 -7.67
C THR A 71 -10.30 -8.50 -6.42
N VAL A 72 -9.35 -7.55 -6.43
CA VAL A 72 -9.07 -6.70 -5.28
C VAL A 72 -10.05 -5.54 -5.22
N ILE A 73 -10.52 -5.05 -6.36
CA ILE A 73 -11.59 -4.05 -6.43
C ILE A 73 -12.88 -4.60 -5.85
N ASP A 74 -13.29 -5.82 -6.24
CA ASP A 74 -14.49 -6.46 -5.71
C ASP A 74 -14.39 -6.63 -4.18
N LEU A 75 -13.22 -7.05 -3.69
CA LEU A 75 -12.95 -7.17 -2.26
C LEU A 75 -13.05 -5.81 -1.55
N ALA A 76 -12.47 -4.76 -2.12
CA ALA A 76 -12.50 -3.41 -1.56
C ALA A 76 -13.90 -2.81 -1.58
N GLN A 77 -14.66 -3.03 -2.66
CA GLN A 77 -16.05 -2.63 -2.82
C GLN A 77 -16.93 -3.29 -1.75
N ALA A 78 -16.85 -4.61 -1.61
CA ALA A 78 -17.60 -5.34 -0.57
C ALA A 78 -17.24 -4.84 0.84
N ASN A 79 -15.97 -4.52 1.09
CA ASN A 79 -15.56 -3.95 2.37
C ASN A 79 -16.12 -2.54 2.59
N LEU A 80 -16.14 -1.70 1.56
CA LEU A 80 -16.73 -0.36 1.60
C LEU A 80 -18.23 -0.44 1.90
N GLU A 81 -18.97 -1.31 1.22
CA GLU A 81 -20.41 -1.53 1.45
C GLU A 81 -20.69 -2.02 2.89
N MET A 82 -19.88 -2.95 3.38
CA MET A 82 -20.04 -3.51 4.72
C MET A 82 -19.72 -2.49 5.83
N THR A 83 -18.73 -1.62 5.63
CA THR A 83 -18.20 -0.74 6.70
C THR A 83 -18.61 0.72 6.55
N GLY A 84 -19.18 1.10 5.41
CA GLY A 84 -19.50 2.50 5.07
C GLY A 84 -18.27 3.41 4.97
N SER A 85 -17.04 2.87 4.96
CA SER A 85 -15.82 3.68 4.96
C SER A 85 -14.69 3.06 4.14
N ARG A 86 -14.10 3.88 3.26
CA ARG A 86 -12.93 3.52 2.46
C ARG A 86 -11.72 3.27 3.37
N LEU A 87 -10.79 2.43 2.90
CA LEU A 87 -9.49 2.25 3.55
C LEU A 87 -8.69 3.55 3.45
N LYS A 88 -8.14 4.01 4.57
CA LYS A 88 -7.39 5.26 4.66
C LYS A 88 -5.90 4.99 4.60
N ILE A 89 -5.25 5.38 3.51
CA ILE A 89 -3.83 5.06 3.28
C ILE A 89 -3.01 6.34 3.23
N LEU A 90 -2.05 6.47 4.15
CA LEU A 90 -1.05 7.55 4.13
C LEU A 90 0.18 7.10 3.35
N VAL A 91 0.58 7.90 2.37
CA VAL A 91 1.77 7.65 1.53
C VAL A 91 2.83 8.72 1.81
N LEU A 92 4.03 8.26 2.17
CA LEU A 92 5.19 9.07 2.49
C LEU A 92 6.32 8.83 1.49
N TYR A 93 7.14 9.85 1.25
CA TYR A 93 8.35 9.74 0.43
C TYR A 93 9.52 10.53 1.04
N GLY A 94 10.74 9.98 0.92
CA GLY A 94 11.92 10.47 1.63
C GLY A 94 12.86 11.39 0.87
N SER A 95 12.47 12.00 -0.26
CA SER A 95 13.36 12.92 -1.00
C SER A 95 12.62 14.16 -1.50
N GLN A 96 13.20 15.33 -1.17
CA GLN A 96 12.76 16.66 -1.60
C GLN A 96 13.48 17.17 -2.87
N ARG A 97 14.34 16.34 -3.49
CA ARG A 97 15.04 16.71 -4.73
C ARG A 97 14.02 16.98 -5.86
N GLN A 98 14.36 17.90 -6.76
CA GLN A 98 13.52 18.23 -7.92
C GLN A 98 13.16 16.99 -8.75
N ARG A 99 14.12 16.09 -8.98
CA ARG A 99 13.89 14.75 -9.54
C ARG A 99 14.01 13.70 -8.45
N SER A 100 12.88 13.29 -7.89
CA SER A 100 12.80 12.37 -6.75
C SER A 100 12.14 11.05 -7.16
N TYR A 101 12.95 9.99 -7.35
CA TYR A 101 12.44 8.65 -7.67
C TYR A 101 11.53 8.08 -6.59
N SER A 102 11.75 8.46 -5.33
CA SER A 102 10.87 8.07 -4.23
C SER A 102 9.50 8.71 -4.32
N LYS A 103 9.45 10.01 -4.67
CA LYS A 103 8.19 10.72 -4.92
C LYS A 103 7.44 10.11 -6.12
N LEU A 104 8.16 9.78 -7.20
CA LEU A 104 7.57 9.16 -8.38
C LEU A 104 7.00 7.77 -8.08
N ALA A 105 7.73 6.93 -7.33
CA ALA A 105 7.24 5.64 -6.86
C ALA A 105 6.01 5.78 -5.95
N ALA A 106 6.05 6.71 -5.00
CA ALA A 106 4.94 7.02 -4.11
C ALA A 106 3.69 7.45 -4.89
N PHE A 107 3.82 8.28 -5.92
CA PHE A 107 2.68 8.69 -6.75
C PHE A 107 2.11 7.53 -7.58
N LYS A 108 2.96 6.62 -8.07
CA LYS A 108 2.52 5.40 -8.77
C LYS A 108 1.78 4.46 -7.82
N ALA A 109 2.31 4.23 -6.62
CA ALA A 109 1.64 3.49 -5.56
C ALA A 109 0.28 4.10 -5.20
N ALA A 110 0.25 5.40 -4.96
CA ALA A 110 -0.96 6.13 -4.61
C ALA A 110 -2.04 6.03 -5.70
N ARG A 111 -1.67 6.07 -6.98
CA ARG A 111 -2.63 5.86 -8.09
C ARG A 111 -3.24 4.45 -8.10
N ILE A 112 -2.43 3.41 -7.87
CA ILE A 112 -2.94 2.05 -7.79
C ILE A 112 -3.92 1.92 -6.61
N LEU A 113 -3.54 2.41 -5.43
CA LEU A 113 -4.40 2.39 -4.24
C LEU A 113 -5.70 3.18 -4.44
N TYR A 114 -5.62 4.33 -5.10
CA TYR A 114 -6.78 5.16 -5.42
C TYR A 114 -7.75 4.42 -6.35
N ARG A 115 -7.23 3.75 -7.39
CA ARG A 115 -8.03 2.90 -8.30
C ARG A 115 -8.64 1.68 -7.57
N LEU A 116 -7.94 1.13 -6.59
CA LEU A 116 -8.44 0.09 -5.69
C LEU A 116 -9.50 0.59 -4.67
N GLY A 117 -9.85 1.89 -4.70
CA GLY A 117 -10.90 2.46 -3.87
C GLY A 117 -10.47 2.99 -2.50
N CYS A 118 -9.17 3.08 -2.24
CA CYS A 118 -8.65 3.67 -1.01
C CYS A 118 -8.79 5.20 -1.01
N ASP A 119 -9.05 5.80 0.16
CA ASP A 119 -8.71 7.21 0.39
C ASP A 119 -7.19 7.28 0.58
N ALA A 120 -6.47 7.47 -0.52
CA ALA A 120 -5.02 7.59 -0.53
C ALA A 120 -4.61 9.08 -0.44
N ARG A 121 -3.75 9.41 0.53
CA ARG A 121 -3.23 10.76 0.76
C ARG A 121 -1.71 10.75 0.77
N VAL A 122 -1.09 11.56 -0.10
CA VAL A 122 0.37 11.72 -0.13
C VAL A 122 0.77 12.98 0.63
N TYR A 123 1.56 12.82 1.69
CA TYR A 123 2.07 13.95 2.46
C TYR A 123 3.24 14.65 1.76
N ASN A 124 3.26 15.99 1.78
CA ASN A 124 4.36 16.78 1.26
C ASN A 124 5.34 17.19 2.38
N PRO A 125 6.56 16.61 2.43
CA PRO A 125 7.50 16.88 3.52
C PRO A 125 8.32 18.17 3.34
N SER A 126 8.06 19.01 2.33
CA SER A 126 8.85 20.23 2.06
C SER A 126 8.91 21.22 3.23
N GLN A 127 7.88 21.23 4.09
CA GLN A 127 7.82 22.09 5.29
C GLN A 127 8.13 21.33 6.58
N LEU A 128 8.54 20.06 6.49
CA LEU A 128 8.83 19.26 7.68
C LEU A 128 10.23 19.65 8.23
N PRO A 129 10.31 20.10 9.49
CA PRO A 129 11.57 20.51 10.10
C PRO A 129 12.49 19.32 10.34
N ILE A 130 13.78 19.62 10.58
CA ILE A 130 14.73 18.60 11.04
C ILE A 130 14.26 18.08 12.40
N ARG A 131 14.47 16.78 12.64
CA ARG A 131 14.12 16.15 13.91
C ARG A 131 14.75 16.91 15.06
N ASP A 132 13.95 17.18 16.10
CA ASP A 132 14.35 17.84 17.34
C ASP A 132 14.87 19.29 17.15
N SER A 133 14.69 19.91 15.97
CA SER A 133 15.12 21.28 15.70
C SER A 133 14.07 22.35 16.06
N VAL A 134 12.82 21.96 16.26
CA VAL A 134 11.70 22.85 16.61
C VAL A 134 10.74 22.16 17.57
N SER A 135 9.83 22.93 18.18
CA SER A 135 8.75 22.38 19.01
C SER A 135 7.93 21.33 18.25
N THR A 136 7.40 20.35 18.99
CA THR A 136 6.46 19.38 18.46
C THR A 136 5.17 20.00 17.93
N ASP A 137 4.87 21.24 18.30
CA ASP A 137 3.67 21.99 17.88
C ASP A 137 3.80 22.62 16.48
N HIS A 138 4.94 22.39 15.80
CA HIS A 138 5.13 22.87 14.44
C HIS A 138 4.00 22.37 13.51
N PRO A 139 3.36 23.23 12.70
CA PRO A 139 2.18 22.87 11.92
C PRO A 139 2.38 21.63 11.02
N ALA A 140 3.52 21.54 10.33
CA ALA A 140 3.84 20.37 9.50
C ALA A 140 4.02 19.07 10.31
N VAL A 141 4.47 19.17 11.57
CA VAL A 141 4.61 18.01 12.47
C VAL A 141 3.24 17.55 12.94
N GLN A 142 2.36 18.49 13.30
CA GLN A 142 0.98 18.20 13.70
C GLN A 142 0.17 17.62 12.55
N GLU A 143 0.27 18.20 11.36
CA GLU A 143 -0.38 17.67 10.16
C GLU A 143 0.02 16.21 9.89
N LEU A 144 1.32 15.91 9.94
CA LEU A 144 1.80 14.54 9.72
C LEU A 144 1.29 13.57 10.81
N ARG A 145 1.20 14.01 12.07
CA ARG A 145 0.63 13.22 13.17
C ARG A 145 -0.86 12.96 12.98
N GLU A 146 -1.62 13.97 12.59
CA GLU A 146 -3.05 13.86 12.31
C GLU A 146 -3.32 12.90 11.15
N LEU A 147 -2.56 13.02 10.06
CA LEU A 147 -2.63 12.07 8.94
C LEU A 147 -2.25 10.65 9.38
N SER A 148 -1.23 10.52 10.23
CA SER A 148 -0.81 9.22 10.78
C SER A 148 -1.91 8.57 11.61
N LEU A 149 -2.61 9.35 12.44
CA LEU A 149 -3.73 8.88 13.26
C LEU A 149 -4.98 8.58 12.43
N TRP A 150 -5.21 9.35 11.38
CA TRP A 150 -6.34 9.18 10.47
C TRP A 150 -6.26 7.89 9.66
N SER A 151 -5.06 7.46 9.26
CA SER A 151 -4.85 6.33 8.36
C SER A 151 -5.04 4.95 9.01
N ASP A 152 -5.53 3.99 8.24
CA ASP A 152 -5.54 2.57 8.59
C ASP A 152 -4.19 1.91 8.32
N ALA A 153 -3.44 2.39 7.33
CA ALA A 153 -2.11 1.89 6.99
C ALA A 153 -1.22 2.94 6.32
N HIS A 154 0.11 2.71 6.36
CA HIS A 154 1.12 3.59 5.77
C HIS A 154 1.98 2.90 4.72
N ILE A 155 2.42 3.66 3.72
CA ILE A 155 3.56 3.32 2.86
C ILE A 155 4.64 4.38 3.05
N ASP A 156 5.88 3.94 3.24
CA ASP A 156 7.05 4.81 3.39
C ASP A 156 8.10 4.50 2.32
N TRP A 157 8.27 5.41 1.35
CA TRP A 157 9.27 5.27 0.30
C TRP A 157 10.58 5.98 0.64
N ILE A 158 11.55 5.22 1.12
CA ILE A 158 12.86 5.73 1.55
C ILE A 158 13.90 5.55 0.41
N PRO A 159 14.60 6.61 -0.02
CA PRO A 159 15.69 6.47 -1.00
C PRO A 159 16.89 5.70 -0.40
N LEU A 160 17.43 4.75 -1.16
CA LEU A 160 18.53 3.86 -0.74
C LEU A 160 19.89 4.55 -0.53
N SER A 161 20.06 5.82 -0.92
CA SER A 161 21.36 6.52 -0.85
C SER A 161 21.77 6.94 0.57
N THR A 162 20.88 6.81 1.55
CA THR A 162 21.18 7.05 2.96
C THR A 162 20.92 5.76 3.70
N GLY A 163 21.98 5.03 4.07
CA GLY A 163 21.92 3.91 5.04
C GLY A 163 21.46 4.33 6.44
N SER A 164 20.80 5.49 6.57
CA SER A 164 20.13 5.99 7.76
C SER A 164 18.70 6.33 7.39
N VAL A 165 17.80 5.73 8.17
CA VAL A 165 16.39 6.08 8.25
C VAL A 165 16.32 7.51 8.77
N ASN A 166 16.34 8.51 7.89
CA ASN A 166 16.37 9.91 8.30
C ASN A 166 15.05 10.27 9.03
N GLY A 167 15.15 10.34 10.37
CA GLY A 167 14.41 11.23 11.26
C GLY A 167 12.91 11.01 11.48
N GLY A 168 12.12 10.88 10.40
CA GLY A 168 10.66 10.76 10.48
C GLY A 168 10.21 9.32 10.71
N SER A 169 10.72 8.39 9.92
CA SER A 169 10.26 6.99 9.92
C SER A 169 10.48 6.25 11.24
N GLN A 170 11.44 6.68 12.09
CA GLN A 170 11.62 6.13 13.44
C GLN A 170 10.71 6.76 14.51
N SER A 171 10.33 8.04 14.36
CA SER A 171 9.54 8.78 15.37
C SER A 171 8.04 8.48 15.31
N PHE A 172 7.54 7.92 14.20
CA PHE A 172 6.14 7.53 14.04
C PHE A 172 5.86 6.04 14.32
N ASN A 173 6.84 5.30 14.85
CA ASN A 173 6.67 3.88 15.25
C ASN A 173 5.63 3.65 16.36
N THR A 174 5.15 4.71 17.03
CA THR A 174 4.21 4.61 18.16
C THR A 174 2.74 4.79 17.75
N VAL A 175 2.46 5.31 16.56
CA VAL A 175 1.13 5.90 16.27
C VAL A 175 0.25 5.04 15.35
N ASN A 176 0.78 3.99 14.71
CA ASN A 176 -0.06 3.05 13.95
C ASN A 176 0.48 1.61 13.97
N SER A 177 -0.37 0.65 14.34
CA SER A 177 0.00 -0.76 14.52
C SER A 177 0.24 -1.50 13.20
N LEU A 178 -0.29 -1.00 12.07
CA LEU A 178 -0.10 -1.59 10.74
C LEU A 178 0.87 -0.77 9.91
N ARG A 179 2.16 -0.93 10.22
CA ARG A 179 3.23 -0.38 9.40
C ARG A 179 3.76 -1.47 8.47
N ILE A 180 3.30 -1.49 7.21
CA ILE A 180 4.07 -2.14 6.15
C ILE A 180 5.22 -1.20 5.81
N LEU A 181 6.35 -1.37 6.52
CA LEU A 181 7.60 -0.77 6.10
C LEU A 181 7.85 -1.18 4.64
N GLY A 182 8.08 -0.21 3.76
CA GLY A 182 8.50 -0.39 2.36
C GLY A 182 9.80 -1.19 2.18
N ARG A 183 10.31 -1.83 3.25
CA ARG A 183 11.42 -2.78 3.28
C ARG A 183 11.21 -3.96 2.31
N TRP A 184 9.97 -4.22 1.90
CA TRP A 184 9.58 -5.24 0.91
C TRP A 184 9.58 -4.77 -0.55
N ILE A 185 9.69 -3.46 -0.83
CA ILE A 185 9.73 -2.91 -2.19
C ILE A 185 11.04 -2.15 -2.41
N ARG A 186 11.93 -2.72 -3.21
CA ARG A 186 13.18 -2.08 -3.62
C ARG A 186 13.08 -1.61 -5.07
N ILE A 187 12.39 -0.49 -5.33
CA ILE A 187 12.43 0.12 -6.67
C ILE A 187 13.75 0.89 -6.80
N ILE A 188 14.60 0.37 -7.68
CA ILE A 188 15.88 0.99 -8.06
C ILE A 188 15.65 2.15 -9.04
N PRO A 189 16.44 3.24 -8.97
CA PRO A 189 16.30 4.40 -9.87
C PRO A 189 16.29 4.08 -11.37
N THR A 190 16.98 3.00 -11.76
CA THR A 190 17.05 2.50 -13.15
C THR A 190 15.72 1.93 -13.65
N ALA A 191 14.74 1.71 -12.77
CA ALA A 191 13.39 1.30 -13.15
C ALA A 191 12.58 2.44 -13.79
N PHE A 192 13.08 3.68 -13.81
CA PHE A 192 12.39 4.81 -14.42
C PHE A 192 13.07 5.24 -15.73
N ASN A 193 12.25 5.60 -16.73
CA ASN A 193 12.74 6.17 -17.98
C ASN A 193 13.13 7.65 -17.84
N GLY A 194 13.68 8.21 -18.92
CA GLY A 194 14.06 9.63 -19.00
C GLY A 194 12.93 10.61 -18.68
N LYS A 195 11.67 10.21 -18.90
CA LYS A 195 10.44 10.97 -18.61
C LYS A 195 9.80 10.62 -17.26
N ALA A 196 10.57 10.05 -16.32
CA ALA A 196 10.09 9.71 -14.98
C ALA A 196 8.93 8.69 -14.94
N ARG A 197 8.73 7.91 -16.00
CA ARG A 197 7.76 6.81 -16.04
C ARG A 197 8.42 5.50 -15.62
N LEU A 198 7.76 4.75 -14.74
CA LEU A 198 8.21 3.41 -14.34
C LEU A 198 8.13 2.46 -15.55
N LEU A 199 9.26 1.82 -15.87
CA LEU A 199 9.40 0.89 -16.98
C LEU A 199 8.67 -0.42 -16.67
N LEU A 200 8.15 -1.06 -17.73
CA LEU A 200 7.66 -2.44 -17.64
C LEU A 200 8.82 -3.34 -17.22
N SER A 201 8.72 -3.90 -16.02
CA SER A 201 9.78 -4.65 -15.36
C SER A 201 9.21 -5.38 -14.15
N GLY A 202 9.93 -6.39 -13.64
CA GLY A 202 9.53 -7.05 -12.39
C GLY A 202 9.39 -6.10 -11.18
N ASN A 203 10.04 -4.92 -11.21
CA ASN A 203 9.84 -3.90 -10.19
C ASN A 203 8.46 -3.22 -10.28
N ARG A 204 7.91 -3.10 -11.49
CA ARG A 204 6.56 -2.59 -11.72
C ARG A 204 5.53 -3.61 -11.24
N ASP A 205 5.70 -4.87 -11.59
CA ASP A 205 4.78 -5.94 -11.16
C ASP A 205 4.80 -6.06 -9.63
N ARG A 206 6.00 -6.07 -9.03
CA ARG A 206 6.15 -6.09 -7.57
C ARG A 206 5.51 -4.89 -6.88
N LEU A 207 5.52 -3.70 -7.51
CA LEU A 207 4.82 -2.54 -6.99
C LEU A 207 3.31 -2.79 -6.91
N VAL A 208 2.72 -3.35 -7.98
CA VAL A 208 1.30 -3.69 -8.04
C VAL A 208 0.96 -4.74 -6.98
N ASP A 209 1.72 -5.84 -6.90
CA ASP A 209 1.54 -6.89 -5.90
C ASP A 209 1.49 -6.32 -4.49
N CYS A 210 2.40 -5.40 -4.17
CA CYS A 210 2.44 -4.80 -2.84
C CYS A 210 1.23 -3.93 -2.53
N MET A 211 0.67 -3.22 -3.52
CA MET A 211 -0.52 -2.40 -3.29
C MET A 211 -1.74 -3.29 -3.09
N GLU A 212 -1.85 -4.37 -3.85
CA GLU A 212 -2.88 -5.37 -3.63
C GLU A 212 -2.76 -6.04 -2.25
N GLU A 213 -1.55 -6.49 -1.89
CA GLU A 213 -1.26 -7.08 -0.59
C GLU A 213 -1.63 -6.10 0.53
N LEU A 214 -1.24 -4.83 0.42
CA LEU A 214 -1.56 -3.82 1.41
C LEU A 214 -3.08 -3.66 1.58
N VAL A 215 -3.86 -3.60 0.50
CA VAL A 215 -5.33 -3.52 0.59
C VAL A 215 -5.91 -4.75 1.28
N LYS A 216 -5.51 -5.96 0.85
CA LYS A 216 -5.95 -7.23 1.45
C LYS A 216 -5.64 -7.29 2.94
N TYR A 217 -4.40 -6.96 3.33
CA TYR A 217 -3.97 -6.94 4.73
C TYR A 217 -4.72 -5.88 5.55
N THR A 218 -4.91 -4.68 5.01
CA THR A 218 -5.60 -3.59 5.72
C THR A 218 -7.05 -3.98 5.99
N ILE A 219 -7.75 -4.58 5.02
CA ILE A 219 -9.12 -5.10 5.19
C ILE A 219 -9.18 -6.14 6.31
N LEU A 220 -8.24 -7.09 6.33
CA LEU A 220 -8.19 -8.16 7.32
C LEU A 220 -7.91 -7.63 8.73
N MET A 221 -7.02 -6.64 8.85
CA MET A 221 -6.49 -6.23 10.15
C MET A 221 -7.27 -5.06 10.78
N ARG A 222 -7.85 -4.16 9.98
CA ARG A 222 -8.55 -2.95 10.44
C ARG A 222 -9.60 -3.22 11.54
N PRO A 223 -10.47 -4.25 11.46
CA PRO A 223 -11.45 -4.54 12.51
C PRO A 223 -10.85 -4.96 13.85
N HIS A 224 -9.58 -5.36 13.87
CA HIS A 224 -8.90 -5.95 15.02
C HIS A 224 -7.80 -5.06 15.60
N HIS A 225 -7.70 -3.78 15.18
CA HIS A 225 -6.67 -2.85 15.65
C HIS A 225 -6.55 -2.77 17.17
N ALA A 226 -7.68 -2.70 17.87
CA ALA A 226 -7.71 -2.64 19.34
C ALA A 226 -7.11 -3.90 19.98
N LEU A 227 -7.42 -5.08 19.42
CA LEU A 227 -6.91 -6.35 19.93
C LEU A 227 -5.40 -6.47 19.72
N PHE A 228 -4.89 -6.11 18.54
CA PHE A 228 -3.45 -6.15 18.26
C PHE A 228 -2.66 -5.07 19.01
N GLY A 229 -3.31 -3.97 19.41
CA GLY A 229 -2.75 -2.96 20.28
C GLY A 229 -2.71 -3.36 21.76
N ASP A 230 -3.48 -4.36 22.18
CA ASP A 230 -3.59 -4.75 23.59
C ASP A 230 -2.39 -5.59 24.05
N ARG A 231 -1.34 -4.92 24.55
CA ARG A 231 -0.07 -5.56 24.95
C ARG A 231 -0.04 -5.92 26.42
N TYR A 232 0.40 -7.16 26.70
CA TYR A 232 0.54 -7.68 28.06
C TYR A 232 1.42 -6.80 28.96
N SER A 233 2.57 -6.33 28.47
CA SER A 233 3.48 -5.49 29.24
C SER A 233 2.84 -4.15 29.65
N GLU A 234 2.04 -3.55 28.78
CA GLU A 234 1.35 -2.28 29.02
C GLU A 234 0.20 -2.46 30.01
N ARG A 235 -0.52 -3.59 29.97
CA ARG A 235 -1.51 -3.98 30.99
C ARG A 235 -0.85 -4.13 32.37
N LYS A 236 0.30 -4.81 32.43
CA LYS A 236 1.07 -4.99 33.68
C LYS A 236 1.54 -3.66 34.26
N GLU A 237 2.06 -2.76 33.42
CA GLU A 237 2.51 -1.43 33.86
C GLU A 237 1.35 -0.56 34.34
N SER A 238 0.23 -0.57 33.63
CA SER A 238 -0.97 0.20 33.98
C SER A 238 -1.55 -0.26 35.32
N ALA A 239 -1.60 -1.57 35.57
CA ALA A 239 -2.01 -2.13 36.86
C ALA A 239 -1.09 -1.67 38.00
N ALA A 240 0.23 -1.69 37.79
CA ALA A 240 1.19 -1.22 38.79
C ALA A 240 1.03 0.29 39.10
N LYS A 241 0.79 1.12 38.07
CA LYS A 241 0.51 2.56 38.24
C LYS A 241 -0.79 2.80 39.01
N ALA A 242 -1.85 2.03 38.73
CA ALA A 242 -3.11 2.15 39.44
C ALA A 242 -2.98 1.85 40.94
N VAL A 243 -2.26 0.78 41.31
CA VAL A 243 -1.96 0.43 42.70
C VAL A 243 -1.18 1.55 43.40
N LYS A 244 -0.16 2.11 42.73
CA LYS A 244 0.64 3.22 43.26
C LYS A 244 -0.20 4.49 43.48
N ASN A 245 -1.06 4.84 42.53
CA ASN A 245 -1.92 6.02 42.62
C ASN A 245 -2.95 5.87 43.74
N PHE A 246 -3.55 4.69 43.91
CA PHE A 246 -4.46 4.40 45.02
C PHE A 246 -3.77 4.57 46.37
N SER A 247 -2.54 4.05 46.49
CA SER A 247 -1.74 4.16 47.71
C SER A 247 -1.42 5.62 48.05
N ASN A 248 -1.05 6.43 47.06
CA ASN A 248 -0.73 7.85 47.27
C ASN A 248 -1.96 8.69 47.66
N ASN A 249 -3.14 8.37 47.12
CA ASN A 249 -4.37 9.09 47.45
C ASN A 249 -4.96 8.70 48.81
N ALA A 250 -4.60 7.54 49.35
CA ALA A 250 -5.03 7.10 50.68
C ALA A 250 -4.17 7.67 51.83
N VAL A 251 -3.03 8.28 51.50
CA VAL A 251 -2.05 8.83 52.47
C VAL A 251 -2.14 10.36 52.57
N ASN A 252 -2.91 11.01 51.69
CA ASN A 252 -3.27 12.43 51.73
C ASN A 252 -4.72 12.62 52.19
#